data_AF-X0XWY8-F1
#
_entry.id   AF-X0XWY8-F1
#
_cell.length_a   1.000
_cell.length_b   1.000
_cell.length_c   1.000
_cell.angle_alpha   90.00
_cell.angle_beta   90.00
_cell.angle_gamma   90.00
#
_symmetry.space_group_name_H-M   'P 1'
#
loop_
_entity.id
_entity.type
_entity.pdbx_description
1 polymer ?
#
loop_
_entity_poly.entity_id
_entity_poly.type
_entity_poly.pdbx_seq_one_letter_code
_entity_poly.pdbx_strand_id
1 'polypeptide(L)'
;ENVLSSDPQVQKSGTTTVPVYLYKNFKYYQSSNDFSGASTASLVSGSLDLQTGVQSFAENGEANTWTGNNSYSVARTPYIQSQLISGARYSLFRIYTLSHGEKVNSDYKIAISNIKAAGSIAGSDYGSFTLQVRKHAPGDPENDNVLEQWDKITFDPTSPNYFARAIGDRWVSIDSNGKLTYHGDWNNRSNLIRVGDYSEVETYPMTVVPMGFNKVYNPCPTTTAVPSASFVTAQTNASDDFDSGIYYGF
;
A
#
# COMPACT_ATOMS: atom_id res chain seq x y z
N GLU A 1 13.04 -32.29 17.29
CA GLU A 1 12.87 -30.96 16.66
C GLU A 1 13.67 -30.74 15.37
N ASN A 2 14.28 -31.77 14.76
CA ASN A 2 15.13 -31.59 13.56
C ASN A 2 14.53 -32.27 12.31
N VAL A 3 13.25 -32.00 12.02
CA VAL A 3 12.51 -32.65 10.91
C VAL A 3 12.24 -31.68 9.75
N LEU A 4 12.44 -30.37 9.96
CA LEU A 4 12.16 -29.33 8.99
C LEU A 4 13.44 -28.55 8.69
N SER A 5 13.79 -28.45 7.42
CA SER A 5 14.93 -27.64 6.96
C SER A 5 14.61 -26.15 7.14
N SER A 6 15.58 -25.38 7.63
CA SER A 6 15.53 -23.92 7.67
C SER A 6 15.92 -23.25 6.34
N ASP A 7 16.36 -24.03 5.36
CA ASP A 7 16.75 -23.55 4.03
C ASP A 7 15.53 -23.44 3.11
N PRO A 8 15.16 -22.23 2.64
CA PRO A 8 14.01 -22.01 1.76
C PRO A 8 14.19 -22.57 0.34
N GLN A 9 15.39 -23.01 -0.04
CA GLN A 9 15.68 -23.60 -1.36
C GLN A 9 15.87 -25.11 -1.34
N VAL A 10 15.62 -25.78 -0.20
CA VAL A 10 15.74 -27.23 -0.15
C VAL A 10 14.78 -27.84 -1.18
N GLN A 11 15.33 -28.71 -2.02
CA GLN A 11 14.57 -29.61 -2.89
C GLN A 11 14.79 -31.04 -2.38
N LYS A 12 13.72 -31.82 -2.24
CA LYS A 12 13.85 -33.23 -1.87
C LYS A 12 14.33 -34.01 -3.09
N SER A 13 15.40 -34.79 -2.97
CA SER A 13 15.91 -35.62 -4.07
C SER A 13 14.81 -36.57 -4.57
N GLY A 14 14.40 -36.39 -5.83
CA GLY A 14 13.47 -37.28 -6.55
C GLY A 14 11.98 -36.93 -6.52
N THR A 15 11.54 -35.84 -5.86
CA THR A 15 10.13 -35.38 -5.90
C THR A 15 10.03 -33.85 -5.77
N THR A 16 9.07 -33.21 -6.45
CA THR A 16 8.80 -31.76 -6.36
C THR A 16 8.12 -31.32 -5.07
N THR A 17 7.74 -32.25 -4.19
CA THR A 17 7.08 -31.95 -2.93
C THR A 17 8.10 -31.76 -1.81
N VAL A 18 8.23 -30.52 -1.35
CA VAL A 18 9.01 -30.14 -0.17
C VAL A 18 8.11 -29.83 1.02
N PRO A 19 8.58 -30.04 2.27
CA PRO A 19 7.87 -29.58 3.44
C PRO A 19 7.71 -28.06 3.38
N VAL A 20 6.46 -27.60 3.47
CA VAL A 20 6.08 -26.19 3.38
C VAL A 20 6.80 -25.37 4.46
N TYR A 21 7.34 -24.22 4.08
CA TYR A 21 7.77 -23.20 5.02
C TYR A 21 6.53 -22.61 5.71
N LEU A 22 6.11 -23.19 6.84
CA LEU A 22 4.95 -22.70 7.60
C LEU A 22 5.34 -21.45 8.39
N TYR A 23 5.27 -20.27 7.76
CA TYR A 23 5.39 -19.00 8.48
C TYR A 23 4.09 -18.62 9.24
N LYS A 24 2.99 -19.39 9.10
CA LYS A 24 1.74 -19.19 9.83
C LYS A 24 1.26 -20.50 10.47
N ASN A 25 1.66 -20.70 11.72
CA ASN A 25 1.22 -21.84 12.53
C ASN A 25 0.01 -21.40 13.39
N PHE A 26 -1.21 -21.79 12.99
CA PHE A 26 -2.41 -21.54 13.79
C PHE A 26 -2.57 -22.64 14.83
N LYS A 27 -1.84 -22.49 15.95
CA LYS A 27 -1.78 -23.47 17.06
C LYS A 27 -3.14 -24.06 17.42
N TYR A 28 -4.17 -23.23 17.54
CA TYR A 28 -5.51 -23.68 17.91
C TYR A 28 -6.15 -24.61 16.87
N TYR A 29 -6.01 -24.31 15.57
CA TYR A 29 -6.58 -25.13 14.49
C TYR A 29 -5.87 -26.48 14.34
N GLN A 30 -4.57 -26.51 14.64
CA GLN A 30 -3.74 -27.72 14.60
C GLN A 30 -3.99 -28.63 15.80
N SER A 31 -4.28 -28.07 16.98
CA SER A 31 -4.56 -28.86 18.19
C SER A 31 -6.01 -29.33 18.32
N SER A 32 -6.94 -28.73 17.58
CA SER A 32 -8.38 -29.06 17.64
C SER A 32 -8.83 -30.08 16.60
N ASN A 33 -7.93 -30.54 15.73
CA ASN A 33 -8.24 -31.46 14.64
C ASN A 33 -7.19 -32.59 14.56
N ASP A 34 -7.65 -33.83 14.42
CA ASP A 34 -6.79 -35.02 14.39
C ASP A 34 -6.14 -35.20 13.00
N PHE A 35 -4.99 -34.57 12.80
CA PHE A 35 -4.18 -34.75 11.59
C PHE A 35 -3.32 -36.02 11.69
N SER A 36 -3.32 -36.83 10.62
CA SER A 36 -2.54 -38.06 10.49
C SER A 36 -1.47 -37.94 9.40
N GLY A 37 -0.58 -38.92 9.27
CA GLY A 37 0.43 -38.96 8.20
C GLY A 37 -0.14 -39.05 6.77
N ALA A 38 -1.44 -39.33 6.62
CA ALA A 38 -2.16 -39.30 5.34
C ALA A 38 -2.94 -38.00 5.13
N SER A 39 -3.00 -37.12 6.14
CA SER A 39 -3.67 -35.84 6.03
C SER A 39 -2.91 -34.92 5.08
N THR A 40 -3.51 -34.62 3.94
CA THR A 40 -3.03 -33.59 3.03
C THR A 40 -3.51 -32.22 3.51
N ALA A 41 -2.59 -31.29 3.76
CA ALA A 41 -2.94 -29.90 3.96
C ALA A 41 -3.11 -29.24 2.58
N SER A 42 -4.34 -28.86 2.23
CA SER A 42 -4.60 -27.96 1.11
C SER A 42 -4.99 -26.61 1.67
N LEU A 43 -4.28 -25.55 1.27
CA LEU A 43 -4.74 -24.18 1.47
C LEU A 43 -5.97 -24.00 0.58
N VAL A 44 -7.18 -24.19 1.14
CA VAL A 44 -8.41 -23.75 0.48
C VAL A 44 -8.49 -22.24 0.64
N SER A 45 -7.72 -21.53 -0.16
CA SER A 45 -7.74 -20.08 -0.20
C SER A 45 -8.75 -19.63 -1.25
N GLY A 46 -10.05 -19.88 -1.00
CA GLY A 46 -11.13 -19.55 -1.94
C GLY A 46 -11.17 -18.09 -2.42
N SER A 47 -10.42 -17.18 -1.79
CA SER A 47 -10.24 -15.79 -2.25
C SER A 47 -8.79 -15.27 -2.21
N LEU A 48 -7.83 -16.03 -1.70
CA LEU A 48 -6.43 -15.60 -1.61
C LEU A 48 -5.61 -16.47 -2.56
N ASP A 49 -5.50 -16.08 -3.81
CA ASP A 49 -4.77 -16.85 -4.80
C ASP A 49 -3.25 -16.77 -4.56
N LEU A 50 -2.72 -17.80 -3.90
CA LEU A 50 -1.30 -17.93 -3.56
C LEU A 50 -0.53 -18.80 -4.58
N GLN A 51 -1.21 -19.40 -5.55
CA GLN A 51 -0.59 -20.28 -6.56
C GLN A 51 -0.59 -19.64 -7.94
N THR A 52 -1.74 -19.10 -8.37
CA THR A 52 -1.94 -18.46 -9.68
C THR A 52 -2.11 -16.95 -9.59
N GLY A 53 -1.97 -16.37 -8.40
CA GLY A 53 -2.15 -14.93 -8.17
C GLY A 53 -1.20 -14.10 -9.05
N VAL A 54 -1.77 -13.18 -9.82
CA VAL A 54 -1.04 -12.33 -10.76
C VAL A 54 -0.90 -10.94 -10.18
N GLN A 55 0.32 -10.42 -10.18
CA GLN A 55 0.63 -8.99 -10.07
C GLN A 55 1.31 -8.57 -11.37
N SER A 56 0.64 -7.76 -12.17
CA SER A 56 1.19 -7.26 -13.43
C SER A 56 1.20 -5.74 -13.47
N PHE A 57 2.16 -5.22 -14.22
CA PHE A 57 2.35 -3.80 -14.45
C PHE A 57 2.29 -3.55 -15.96
N ALA A 58 1.74 -2.42 -16.36
CA ALA A 58 1.80 -1.96 -17.74
C ALA A 58 3.23 -1.52 -18.10
N GLU A 59 3.48 -1.25 -19.38
CA GLU A 59 4.81 -0.83 -19.86
C GLU A 59 5.30 0.47 -19.22
N ASN A 60 4.37 1.34 -18.81
CA ASN A 60 4.65 2.58 -18.07
C ASN A 60 4.82 2.37 -16.56
N GLY A 61 4.78 1.13 -16.07
CA GLY A 61 4.98 0.79 -14.67
C GLY A 61 3.74 0.94 -13.76
N GLU A 62 2.58 1.27 -14.31
CA GLU A 62 1.32 1.38 -13.57
C GLU A 62 0.74 0.00 -13.26
N ALA A 63 0.05 -0.13 -12.13
CA ALA A 63 -0.61 -1.37 -11.73
C ALA A 63 -1.71 -1.76 -12.73
N ASN A 64 -1.68 -3.01 -13.20
CA ASN A 64 -2.66 -3.55 -14.14
C ASN A 64 -3.56 -4.58 -13.45
N THR A 65 -3.12 -5.83 -13.36
CA THR A 65 -3.92 -6.92 -12.79
C THR A 65 -3.39 -7.33 -11.43
N TRP A 66 -4.32 -7.52 -10.48
CA TRP A 66 -4.03 -8.00 -9.14
C TRP A 66 -5.08 -9.03 -8.68
N THR A 67 -4.81 -10.31 -8.89
CA THR A 67 -5.74 -11.39 -8.51
C THR A 67 -5.30 -12.15 -7.25
N GLY A 68 -4.08 -11.88 -6.78
CA GLY A 68 -3.47 -12.54 -5.62
C GLY A 68 -1.96 -12.38 -5.66
N ASN A 69 -1.28 -12.97 -4.67
CA ASN A 69 0.17 -12.88 -4.56
C ASN A 69 0.75 -14.30 -4.53
N ASN A 70 1.30 -14.76 -5.65
CA ASN A 70 2.14 -15.97 -5.68
C ASN A 70 3.63 -15.68 -5.34
N SER A 71 3.99 -14.40 -5.28
CA SER A 71 5.36 -13.89 -5.09
C SER A 71 5.37 -12.75 -4.08
N TYR A 72 6.56 -12.29 -3.70
CA TYR A 72 6.70 -11.13 -2.83
C TYR A 72 5.99 -9.91 -3.44
N SER A 73 5.44 -9.04 -2.59
CA SER A 73 4.86 -7.77 -2.98
C SER A 73 5.32 -6.68 -2.02
N VAL A 74 5.38 -5.45 -2.53
CA VAL A 74 5.53 -4.26 -1.69
C VAL A 74 4.18 -3.86 -1.11
N ALA A 75 4.20 -3.18 0.03
CA ALA A 75 2.98 -2.61 0.61
C ALA A 75 2.55 -1.39 -0.21
N ARG A 76 1.25 -1.19 -0.34
CA ARG A 76 0.68 -0.04 -1.06
C ARG A 76 -0.59 0.46 -0.42
N THR A 77 -0.83 1.76 -0.54
CA THR A 77 -2.10 2.36 -0.11
C THR A 77 -3.23 1.97 -1.07
N PRO A 78 -4.51 2.05 -0.65
CA PRO A 78 -5.59 2.27 -1.60
C PRO A 78 -5.31 3.52 -2.44
N TYR A 79 -6.05 3.71 -3.54
CA TYR A 79 -5.97 4.98 -4.28
C TYR A 79 -6.31 6.12 -3.35
N ILE A 80 -5.40 7.09 -3.23
CA ILE A 80 -5.72 8.39 -2.66
C ILE A 80 -6.67 9.08 -3.63
N GLN A 81 -7.77 9.62 -3.11
CA GLN A 81 -8.83 10.19 -3.94
C GLN A 81 -8.93 11.70 -3.79
N SER A 82 -9.43 12.36 -4.84
CA SER A 82 -9.76 13.78 -4.78
C SER A 82 -10.91 14.04 -3.83
N GLN A 83 -11.11 15.31 -3.47
CA GLN A 83 -12.39 15.81 -2.98
C GLN A 83 -13.53 15.50 -3.96
N LEU A 84 -14.78 15.63 -3.49
CA LEU A 84 -15.93 15.55 -4.40
C LEU A 84 -15.91 16.73 -5.37
N ILE A 85 -15.95 16.42 -6.66
CA ILE A 85 -16.11 17.37 -7.76
C ILE A 85 -17.33 16.90 -8.56
N SER A 86 -18.40 17.70 -8.54
CA SER A 86 -19.67 17.38 -9.21
C SER A 86 -20.23 15.98 -8.87
N GLY A 87 -20.07 15.55 -7.62
CA GLY A 87 -20.56 14.26 -7.13
C GLY A 87 -19.65 13.06 -7.38
N ALA A 88 -18.51 13.25 -8.06
CA ALA A 88 -17.53 12.21 -8.33
C ALA A 88 -16.18 12.48 -7.62
N ARG A 89 -15.38 11.43 -7.45
CA ARG A 89 -14.00 11.49 -6.96
C ARG A 89 -13.07 10.91 -8.02
N TYR A 90 -11.89 11.51 -8.16
CA TYR A 90 -10.83 11.04 -9.05
C TYR A 90 -9.83 10.20 -8.25
N SER A 91 -9.32 9.12 -8.85
CA SER A 91 -8.24 8.32 -8.26
C SER A 91 -6.91 8.96 -8.61
N LEU A 92 -6.28 9.60 -7.63
CA LEU A 92 -5.12 10.44 -7.85
C LEU A 92 -3.85 9.60 -7.98
N PHE A 93 -3.42 8.96 -6.90
CA PHE A 93 -2.18 8.19 -6.90
C PHE A 93 -2.20 7.13 -5.80
N ARG A 94 -1.23 6.23 -5.84
CA ARG A 94 -0.89 5.32 -4.74
C ARG A 94 0.52 5.60 -4.24
N ILE A 95 0.73 5.22 -2.99
CA ILE A 95 2.05 5.20 -2.37
C ILE A 95 2.44 3.75 -2.17
N TYR A 96 3.67 3.44 -2.54
CA TYR A 96 4.28 2.14 -2.44
C TYR A 96 5.48 2.21 -1.49
N THR A 97 5.70 1.18 -0.69
CA THR A 97 6.96 1.05 0.04
C THR A 97 8.08 0.67 -0.93
N LEU A 98 9.28 1.21 -0.70
CA LEU A 98 10.48 0.79 -1.46
C LEU A 98 10.99 -0.57 -1.00
N SER A 99 10.81 -0.86 0.29
CA SER A 99 11.14 -2.16 0.88
C SER A 99 9.93 -3.09 0.85
N HIS A 100 10.20 -4.37 1.08
CA HIS A 100 9.23 -5.46 1.09
C HIS A 100 9.34 -6.28 2.38
N GLY A 101 8.32 -7.09 2.66
CA GLY A 101 8.28 -7.99 3.82
C GLY A 101 7.24 -7.59 4.86
N GLU A 102 6.99 -8.50 5.79
CA GLU A 102 5.91 -8.38 6.77
C GLU A 102 6.05 -7.14 7.66
N LYS A 103 7.26 -6.87 8.15
CA LYS A 103 7.54 -5.73 9.03
C LYS A 103 7.18 -4.40 8.37
N VAL A 104 7.63 -4.21 7.13
CA VAL A 104 7.41 -2.98 6.35
C VAL A 104 5.93 -2.73 6.08
N ASN A 105 5.14 -3.80 5.95
CA ASN A 105 3.70 -3.70 5.73
C ASN A 105 2.92 -3.11 6.92
N SER A 106 3.50 -3.12 8.12
CA SER A 106 2.90 -2.58 9.35
C SER A 106 3.68 -1.41 9.95
N ASP A 107 4.81 -1.00 9.37
CA ASP A 107 5.71 -0.02 9.99
C ASP A 107 5.31 1.45 9.73
N TYR A 108 4.49 1.71 8.71
CA TYR A 108 4.25 3.06 8.20
C TYR A 108 2.77 3.42 8.11
N LYS A 109 2.47 4.69 8.41
CA LYS A 109 1.23 5.37 8.04
C LYS A 109 1.54 6.51 7.09
N ILE A 110 0.64 6.76 6.16
CA ILE A 110 0.68 7.95 5.33
C ILE A 110 -0.31 8.96 5.90
N ALA A 111 0.19 10.17 6.17
CA ALA A 111 -0.60 11.31 6.58
C ALA A 111 -0.55 12.39 5.49
N ILE A 112 -1.72 12.88 5.09
CA ILE A 112 -1.84 14.02 4.18
C ILE A 112 -2.47 15.17 4.96
N SER A 113 -1.82 16.32 4.95
CA SER A 113 -2.21 17.49 5.74
C SER A 113 -1.96 18.79 4.96
N ASN A 114 -2.29 19.93 5.57
CA ASN A 114 -2.06 21.26 5.01
C ASN A 114 -2.58 21.43 3.57
N ILE A 115 -3.73 20.82 3.28
CA ILE A 115 -4.33 20.84 1.95
C ILE A 115 -4.84 22.26 1.67
N LYS A 116 -4.37 22.83 0.58
CA LYS A 116 -4.78 24.14 0.05
C LYS A 116 -5.48 23.93 -1.28
N ALA A 117 -6.69 24.46 -1.38
CA ALA A 117 -7.46 24.40 -2.61
C ALA A 117 -6.77 25.18 -3.75
N ALA A 118 -7.01 24.77 -4.98
CA ALA A 118 -6.64 25.57 -6.16
C ALA A 118 -7.19 27.00 -6.06
N GLY A 119 -6.43 27.97 -6.56
CA GLY A 119 -6.77 29.39 -6.48
C GLY A 119 -6.53 30.04 -5.11
N SER A 120 -6.24 29.27 -4.05
CA SER A 120 -5.86 29.84 -2.74
C SER A 120 -4.36 30.17 -2.61
N ILE A 121 -3.57 29.84 -3.65
CA ILE A 121 -2.11 30.03 -3.70
C ILE A 121 -1.83 31.05 -4.81
N ALA A 122 -1.20 32.18 -4.45
CA ALA A 122 -0.86 33.21 -5.42
C ALA A 122 0.09 32.66 -6.50
N GLY A 123 -0.29 32.80 -7.77
CA GLY A 123 0.52 32.36 -8.92
C GLY A 123 0.45 30.86 -9.22
N SER A 124 -0.50 30.11 -8.64
CA SER A 124 -0.72 28.69 -8.95
C SER A 124 -2.20 28.40 -9.16
N ASP A 125 -2.52 27.78 -10.29
CA ASP A 125 -3.85 27.25 -10.59
C ASP A 125 -4.13 25.90 -9.92
N TYR A 126 -3.08 25.27 -9.38
CA TYR A 126 -3.17 24.00 -8.67
C TYR A 126 -3.20 24.19 -7.16
N GLY A 127 -3.80 23.22 -6.48
CA GLY A 127 -3.70 23.10 -5.02
C GLY A 127 -2.31 22.61 -4.57
N SER A 128 -2.09 22.65 -3.26
CA SER A 128 -0.89 22.09 -2.64
C SER A 128 -1.24 21.31 -1.39
N PHE A 129 -0.41 20.34 -1.01
CA PHE A 129 -0.59 19.58 0.22
C PHE A 129 0.77 19.21 0.82
N THR A 130 0.74 18.72 2.06
CA THR A 130 1.87 18.07 2.72
C THR A 130 1.61 16.58 2.76
N LEU A 131 2.63 15.78 2.44
CA LEU A 131 2.62 14.33 2.66
C LEU A 131 3.65 13.99 3.73
N GLN A 132 3.27 13.13 4.67
CA GLN A 132 4.12 12.63 5.74
C GLN A 132 4.10 11.10 5.74
N VAL A 133 5.27 10.50 5.89
CA VAL A 133 5.42 9.10 6.30
C VAL A 133 5.63 9.11 7.81
N ARG A 134 4.76 8.43 8.55
CA ARG A 134 4.80 8.36 10.01
C ARG A 134 4.99 6.92 10.45
N LYS A 135 5.64 6.70 11.60
CA LYS A 135 5.80 5.38 12.19
C LYS A 135 4.44 4.86 12.67
N HIS A 136 4.07 3.66 12.26
CA HIS A 136 2.96 2.92 12.84
C HIS A 136 3.48 1.99 13.92
N ALA A 137 3.20 2.30 15.18
CA ALA A 137 3.59 1.44 16.29
C ALA A 137 2.56 1.53 17.43
N PRO A 138 1.32 1.01 17.26
CA PRO A 138 0.27 1.15 18.26
C PRO A 138 0.72 0.70 19.65
N GLY A 139 0.54 1.57 20.65
CA GLY A 139 0.96 1.31 22.05
C GLY A 139 2.43 1.63 22.36
N ASP A 140 3.22 2.05 21.37
CA ASP A 140 4.59 2.52 21.54
C ASP A 140 4.63 4.05 21.65
N PRO A 141 5.49 4.64 22.51
CA PRO A 141 5.65 6.10 22.60
C PRO A 141 6.12 6.77 21.30
N GLU A 142 6.76 6.01 20.40
CA GLU A 142 7.22 6.49 19.09
C GLU A 142 6.12 6.41 18.01
N ASN A 143 4.92 5.96 18.37
CA ASN A 143 3.80 5.93 17.42
C ASN A 143 3.52 7.33 16.86
N ASP A 144 3.27 7.40 15.55
CA ASP A 144 3.01 8.64 14.82
C ASP A 144 4.20 9.63 14.75
N ASN A 145 5.42 9.20 15.11
CA ASN A 145 6.62 9.99 14.81
C ASN A 145 6.80 10.14 13.30
N VAL A 146 7.06 11.38 12.85
CA VAL A 146 7.26 11.70 11.43
C VAL A 146 8.65 11.21 11.01
N LEU A 147 8.69 10.32 10.02
CA LEU A 147 9.91 9.75 9.46
C LEU A 147 10.39 10.54 8.25
N GLU A 148 9.47 10.91 7.36
CA GLU A 148 9.74 11.73 6.19
C GLU A 148 8.55 12.68 5.94
N GLN A 149 8.83 13.86 5.39
CA GLN A 149 7.82 14.88 5.10
C GLN A 149 8.17 15.65 3.82
N TRP A 150 7.15 15.90 2.99
CA TRP A 150 7.23 16.72 1.79
C TRP A 150 6.14 17.77 1.84
N ASP A 151 6.56 19.02 1.98
CA ASP A 151 5.66 20.17 2.12
C ASP A 151 5.41 20.87 0.79
N LYS A 152 4.21 21.42 0.64
CA LYS A 152 3.80 22.24 -0.51
C LYS A 152 4.02 21.53 -1.86
N ILE A 153 3.86 20.21 -1.87
CA ILE A 153 3.84 19.44 -3.11
C ILE A 153 2.53 19.66 -3.85
N THR A 154 2.57 19.51 -5.17
CA THR A 154 1.46 19.86 -6.06
C THR A 154 1.33 18.85 -7.20
N PHE A 155 0.17 18.87 -7.86
CA PHE A 155 -0.10 18.12 -9.09
C PHE A 155 0.28 18.91 -10.36
N ASP A 156 0.85 20.11 -10.24
CA ASP A 156 1.39 20.85 -11.38
C ASP A 156 2.68 20.17 -11.91
N PRO A 157 2.67 19.59 -13.13
CA PRO A 157 3.84 18.93 -13.69
C PRO A 157 4.97 19.91 -14.05
N THR A 158 4.67 21.20 -14.20
CA THR A 158 5.69 22.22 -14.48
C THR A 158 6.41 22.68 -13.21
N SER A 159 5.79 22.49 -12.04
CA SER A 159 6.35 22.89 -10.75
C SER A 159 7.57 22.04 -10.35
N PRO A 160 8.64 22.65 -9.81
CA PRO A 160 9.72 21.91 -9.15
C PRO A 160 9.25 21.03 -7.99
N ASN A 161 8.11 21.38 -7.38
CA ASN A 161 7.46 20.65 -6.30
C ASN A 161 6.36 19.70 -6.79
N TYR A 162 6.38 19.33 -8.08
CA TYR A 162 5.53 18.25 -8.57
C TYR A 162 5.72 17.00 -7.69
N PHE A 163 4.63 16.45 -7.16
CA PHE A 163 4.68 15.43 -6.11
C PHE A 163 5.53 14.21 -6.50
N ALA A 164 5.41 13.73 -7.74
CA ALA A 164 6.20 12.60 -8.22
C ALA A 164 7.69 12.92 -8.37
N ARG A 165 8.03 14.16 -8.73
CA ARG A 165 9.43 14.64 -8.75
C ARG A 165 10.01 14.85 -7.36
N ALA A 166 9.18 15.30 -6.42
CA ALA A 166 9.59 15.63 -5.05
C ALA A 166 9.83 14.37 -4.20
N ILE A 167 9.04 13.32 -4.40
CA ILE A 167 9.13 12.06 -3.65
C ILE A 167 9.93 11.01 -4.45
N GLY A 168 9.64 10.91 -5.75
CA GLY A 168 10.14 9.90 -6.67
C GLY A 168 9.12 8.78 -6.94
N ASP A 169 9.27 8.15 -8.11
CA ASP A 169 8.40 7.09 -8.61
C ASP A 169 9.16 5.85 -9.10
N ARG A 170 10.49 5.90 -9.07
CA ARG A 170 11.36 4.90 -9.70
C ARG A 170 11.28 3.54 -9.02
N TRP A 171 11.18 2.47 -9.80
CA TRP A 171 11.22 1.10 -9.29
C TRP A 171 11.68 0.09 -10.35
N VAL A 172 11.92 -1.15 -9.93
CA VAL A 172 12.40 -2.23 -10.80
C VAL A 172 11.49 -3.45 -10.72
N SER A 173 11.14 -4.01 -11.87
CA SER A 173 10.53 -5.33 -11.98
C SER A 173 11.53 -6.34 -12.52
N ILE A 174 11.38 -7.59 -12.11
CA ILE A 174 12.16 -8.72 -12.63
C ILE A 174 11.20 -9.72 -13.31
N ASP A 175 11.53 -10.16 -14.51
CA ASP A 175 10.76 -11.22 -15.18
C ASP A 175 11.26 -12.63 -14.77
N SER A 176 10.54 -13.67 -15.21
CA SER A 176 10.90 -15.06 -14.91
C SER A 176 12.26 -15.51 -15.48
N ASN A 177 12.82 -14.76 -16.44
CA ASN A 177 14.13 -15.01 -17.04
C ASN A 177 15.24 -14.21 -16.35
N GLY A 178 14.91 -13.43 -15.32
CA GLY A 178 15.85 -12.59 -14.59
C GLY A 178 16.13 -11.24 -15.25
N LYS A 179 15.36 -10.83 -16.28
CA LYS A 179 15.52 -9.51 -16.91
C LYS A 179 14.98 -8.44 -15.97
N LEU A 180 15.81 -7.44 -15.69
CA LEU A 180 15.41 -6.25 -14.95
C LEU A 180 14.82 -5.21 -15.91
N THR A 181 13.64 -4.70 -15.57
CA THR A 181 13.00 -3.55 -16.23
C THR A 181 12.87 -2.42 -15.22
N TYR A 182 13.36 -1.24 -15.59
CA TYR A 182 13.33 -0.04 -14.77
C TYR A 182 12.15 0.84 -15.18
N HIS A 183 11.37 1.28 -14.21
CA HIS A 183 10.17 2.10 -14.37
C HIS A 183 10.33 3.42 -13.62
N GLY A 184 9.51 4.41 -13.98
CA GLY A 184 9.45 5.73 -13.35
C GLY A 184 10.42 6.74 -13.95
N ASP A 185 9.98 7.99 -14.01
CA ASP A 185 10.71 9.10 -14.63
C ASP A 185 11.59 9.85 -13.62
N TRP A 186 11.24 9.79 -12.33
CA TRP A 186 11.84 10.57 -11.27
C TRP A 186 12.56 9.68 -10.26
N ASN A 187 13.86 9.92 -10.10
CA ASN A 187 14.65 9.22 -9.08
C ASN A 187 14.05 9.38 -7.68
N ASN A 188 14.08 8.29 -6.90
CA ASN A 188 13.60 8.28 -5.52
C ASN A 188 14.42 9.22 -4.66
N ARG A 189 13.73 10.22 -4.10
CA ARG A 189 14.28 11.12 -3.07
C ARG A 189 13.91 10.65 -1.68
N SER A 190 12.78 9.96 -1.54
CA SER A 190 12.41 9.19 -0.35
C SER A 190 13.27 7.94 -0.21
N ASN A 191 13.61 7.56 1.03
CA ASN A 191 14.25 6.27 1.31
C ASN A 191 13.23 5.18 1.69
N LEU A 192 11.97 5.55 1.95
CA LEU A 192 10.95 4.66 2.49
C LEU A 192 9.87 4.32 1.46
N ILE A 193 9.49 5.29 0.62
CA ILE A 193 8.33 5.20 -0.25
C ILE A 193 8.62 5.67 -1.68
N ARG A 194 7.71 5.36 -2.58
CA ARG A 194 7.58 5.99 -3.91
C ARG A 194 6.11 6.24 -4.21
N VAL A 195 5.84 7.14 -5.15
CA VAL A 195 4.50 7.26 -5.73
C VAL A 195 4.36 6.38 -6.97
N GLY A 196 3.13 6.09 -7.36
CA GLY A 196 2.80 5.33 -8.56
C GLY A 196 1.30 5.39 -8.84
N ASP A 197 0.88 4.80 -9.94
CA ASP A 197 -0.52 4.75 -10.37
C ASP A 197 -1.12 6.16 -10.54
N TYR A 198 -0.39 7.06 -11.18
CA TYR A 198 -0.75 8.48 -11.30
C TYR A 198 -0.78 9.00 -12.75
N SER A 199 -0.68 8.12 -13.74
CA SER A 199 -0.62 8.49 -15.16
C SER A 199 -1.81 9.33 -15.65
N GLU A 200 -2.97 9.23 -15.00
CA GLU A 200 -4.17 10.00 -15.34
C GLU A 200 -4.27 11.35 -14.62
N VAL A 201 -3.43 11.63 -13.61
CA VAL A 201 -3.56 12.83 -12.75
C VAL A 201 -3.54 14.13 -13.55
N GLU A 202 -2.67 14.20 -14.57
CA GLU A 202 -2.51 15.39 -15.41
C GLU A 202 -3.72 15.63 -16.33
N THR A 203 -4.59 14.62 -16.51
CA THR A 203 -5.84 14.74 -17.28
C THR A 203 -7.02 15.24 -16.44
N TYR A 204 -6.88 15.22 -15.11
CA TYR A 204 -7.93 15.63 -14.19
C TYR A 204 -8.02 17.16 -14.07
N PRO A 205 -9.12 17.71 -13.55
CA PRO A 205 -9.23 19.14 -13.30
C PRO A 205 -8.11 19.65 -12.37
N MET A 206 -7.49 20.79 -12.69
CA MET A 206 -6.41 21.39 -11.87
C MET A 206 -6.81 21.67 -10.41
N THR A 207 -8.12 21.72 -10.15
CA THR A 207 -8.69 21.91 -8.81
C THR A 207 -8.57 20.70 -7.90
N VAL A 208 -8.19 19.51 -8.39
CA VAL A 208 -8.11 18.30 -7.57
C VAL A 208 -7.06 18.44 -6.46
N VAL A 209 -7.44 18.01 -5.26
CA VAL A 209 -6.57 17.91 -4.09
C VAL A 209 -6.87 16.59 -3.36
N PRO A 210 -5.88 15.95 -2.73
CA PRO A 210 -6.10 14.68 -2.05
C PRO A 210 -7.00 14.87 -0.82
N MET A 211 -8.15 14.19 -0.80
CA MET A 211 -9.10 14.18 0.31
C MET A 211 -9.76 12.81 0.46
N GLY A 212 -9.07 11.91 1.17
CA GLY A 212 -9.54 10.55 1.45
C GLY A 212 -8.91 9.50 0.54
N PHE A 213 -9.44 8.28 0.61
CA PHE A 213 -8.93 7.11 -0.08
C PHE A 213 -10.06 6.18 -0.51
N ASN A 214 -9.77 5.35 -1.51
CA ASN A 214 -10.71 4.37 -2.05
C ASN A 214 -10.91 3.19 -1.08
N LYS A 215 -11.91 2.34 -1.34
CA LYS A 215 -12.24 1.17 -0.52
C LYS A 215 -11.02 0.29 -0.24
N VAL A 216 -10.98 -0.26 0.97
CA VAL A 216 -10.07 -1.35 1.34
C VAL A 216 -10.71 -2.70 1.01
N TYR A 217 -9.86 -3.67 0.67
CA TYR A 217 -10.31 -5.02 0.35
C TYR A 217 -10.18 -5.92 1.58
N ASN A 218 -11.23 -6.69 1.83
CA ASN A 218 -11.23 -7.71 2.87
C ASN A 218 -10.38 -8.91 2.41
N PRO A 219 -9.35 -9.31 3.16
CA PRO A 219 -8.54 -10.49 2.83
C PRO A 219 -9.21 -11.82 3.24
N CYS A 220 -10.30 -11.77 4.03
CA CYS A 220 -10.99 -12.97 4.50
C CYS A 220 -11.94 -13.51 3.40
N PRO A 221 -11.90 -14.81 3.07
CA PRO A 221 -12.78 -15.42 2.07
C PRO A 221 -14.28 -15.34 2.39
N THR A 222 -14.65 -15.16 3.67
CA THR A 222 -16.04 -15.00 4.09
C THR A 222 -16.46 -13.54 4.03
N THR A 223 -17.57 -13.26 3.35
CA THR A 223 -17.97 -11.91 2.97
C THR A 223 -18.66 -11.10 4.07
N THR A 224 -19.16 -11.74 5.14
CA THR A 224 -20.05 -11.09 6.13
C THR A 224 -19.59 -11.20 7.59
N ALA A 225 -18.67 -12.12 7.92
CA ALA A 225 -18.18 -12.33 9.28
C ALA A 225 -16.81 -11.67 9.51
N VAL A 226 -16.65 -10.42 9.04
CA VAL A 226 -15.42 -9.65 9.23
C VAL A 226 -15.77 -8.39 10.02
N PRO A 227 -15.06 -8.11 11.13
CA PRO A 227 -15.23 -6.85 11.84
C PRO A 227 -15.08 -5.68 10.87
N SER A 228 -15.96 -4.69 10.95
CA SER A 228 -15.78 -3.45 10.21
C SER A 228 -14.45 -2.81 10.60
N ALA A 229 -13.66 -2.37 9.62
CA ALA A 229 -12.52 -1.52 9.91
C ALA A 229 -12.99 -0.25 10.62
N SER A 230 -12.34 0.10 11.74
CA SER A 230 -12.60 1.36 12.44
C SER A 230 -11.94 2.48 11.67
N PHE A 231 -12.72 3.48 11.28
CA PHE A 231 -12.24 4.69 10.61
C PHE A 231 -12.60 5.92 11.42
N VAL A 232 -11.68 6.88 11.46
CA VAL A 232 -11.96 8.26 11.85
C VAL A 232 -12.68 8.94 10.70
N THR A 233 -13.98 9.18 10.88
CA THR A 233 -14.84 9.81 9.85
C THR A 233 -15.14 11.27 10.14
N ALA A 234 -14.66 11.81 11.25
CA ALA A 234 -14.78 13.22 11.62
C ALA A 234 -13.46 13.68 12.24
N GLN A 235 -12.98 14.85 11.81
CA GLN A 235 -11.77 15.48 12.33
C GLN A 235 -12.16 16.55 13.34
N THR A 236 -12.88 16.14 14.39
CA THR A 236 -13.43 17.06 15.39
C THR A 236 -12.89 16.74 16.78
N ASN A 237 -12.68 17.79 17.58
CA ASN A 237 -12.34 17.66 19.00
C ASN A 237 -13.61 17.39 19.84
N ALA A 238 -13.43 17.34 21.17
CA ALA A 238 -14.53 17.12 22.12
C ALA A 238 -15.63 18.22 22.11
N SER A 239 -15.37 19.36 21.47
CA SER A 239 -16.31 20.49 21.31
C SER A 239 -16.93 20.55 19.91
N ASP A 240 -16.75 19.51 19.08
CA ASP A 240 -17.20 19.44 17.68
C ASP A 240 -16.53 20.46 16.72
N ASP A 241 -15.44 21.11 17.15
CA ASP A 241 -14.64 21.99 16.30
C ASP A 241 -13.58 21.19 15.52
N PHE A 242 -13.21 21.67 14.33
CA PHE A 242 -12.16 21.05 13.52
C PHE A 242 -10.82 20.98 14.27
N ASP A 243 -10.23 19.79 14.29
CA ASP A 243 -8.92 19.52 14.89
C ASP A 243 -7.93 19.03 13.84
N SER A 244 -6.88 19.81 13.60
CA SER A 244 -5.82 19.47 12.64
C SER A 244 -4.91 18.33 13.11
N GLY A 245 -4.93 17.97 14.40
CA GLY A 245 -4.21 16.84 14.96
C GLY A 245 -4.88 15.49 14.70
N ILE A 246 -6.18 15.50 14.34
CA ILE A 246 -6.96 14.30 14.05
C ILE A 246 -7.01 14.10 12.53
N TYR A 247 -6.54 12.96 12.04
CA TYR A 247 -6.57 12.62 10.62
C TYR A 247 -7.86 11.88 10.26
N TYR A 248 -8.45 12.22 9.12
CA TYR A 248 -9.53 11.42 8.53
C TYR A 248 -8.95 10.12 7.96
N GLY A 249 -9.51 8.96 8.34
CA GLY A 249 -9.09 7.66 7.82
C GLY A 249 -8.74 6.62 8.88
N PHE A 250 -7.59 5.97 8.74
CA PHE A 250 -7.10 4.89 9.61
C PHE A 250 -6.36 5.40 10.85
#